data_AF-A0A926XB40-F1
#
_entry.id   AF-A0A926XB40-F1
#
_cell.length_a   1.000
_cell.length_b   1.000
_cell.length_c   1.000
_cell.angle_alpha   90.00
_cell.angle_beta   90.00
_cell.angle_gamma   90.00
#
_symmetry.space_group_name_H-M   'P 1'
#
loop_
_entity.id
_entity.type
_entity.pdbx_description
1 polymer ?
#
loop_
_entity_poly.entity_id
_entity_poly.type
_entity_poly.pdbx_seq_one_letter_code
_entity_poly.pdbx_strand_id
1 'polypeptide(L)'
;MKRQIFLALMLLTATVLILFIGHGAITKPANTATISLRSLAGTPGIGIGMAVAMQPLSHDSTYREIVVHEFNPIVAENGMKF
;
A
#
# COMPACT_ATOMS: atom_id res chain seq x y z
N MET A 1 -40.16 -2.76 24.25
CA MET A 1 -39.29 -1.69 23.69
C MET A 1 -37.86 -1.70 24.22
N LYS A 2 -37.62 -1.68 25.54
CA LYS A 2 -36.26 -1.58 26.13
C LYS A 2 -35.27 -2.69 25.70
N ARG A 3 -35.72 -3.94 25.59
CA ARG A 3 -34.89 -5.10 25.17
C ARG A 3 -34.38 -4.99 23.72
N GLN A 4 -35.19 -4.45 22.81
CA GLN A 4 -34.82 -4.34 21.40
C GLN A 4 -33.83 -3.19 21.17
N ILE A 5 -33.98 -2.09 21.91
CA ILE A 5 -33.03 -0.97 21.89
C ILE A 5 -31.65 -1.43 22.41
N PHE A 6 -31.63 -2.26 23.46
CA PHE A 6 -30.39 -2.79 24.03
C PHE A 6 -29.65 -3.73 23.05
N LEU A 7 -30.39 -4.60 22.35
CA LEU A 7 -29.84 -5.49 21.33
C LEU A 7 -29.31 -4.72 20.12
N ALA A 8 -30.03 -3.68 19.67
CA ALA A 8 -29.60 -2.83 18.56
C ALA A 8 -28.30 -2.06 18.89
N LEU A 9 -28.17 -1.55 20.11
CA LEU A 9 -26.97 -0.85 20.55
C LEU A 9 -25.76 -1.80 20.64
N MET A 10 -25.96 -3.03 21.10
CA MET A 10 -24.90 -4.04 21.17
C MET A 10 -24.41 -4.47 19.77
N LEU A 11 -25.31 -4.59 18.78
CA LEU A 11 -24.91 -4.91 17.41
C LEU A 11 -24.11 -3.77 16.76
N LEU A 12 -24.46 -2.52 17.06
CA LEU A 12 -23.76 -1.36 16.55
C LEU A 12 -22.32 -1.27 17.10
N THR A 13 -22.11 -1.56 18.38
CA THR A 13 -20.76 -1.55 18.96
C THR A 13 -19.90 -2.71 18.46
N ALA A 14 -20.49 -3.90 18.26
CA ALA A 14 -19.79 -5.05 17.71
C ALA A 14 -19.29 -4.82 16.27
N THR A 15 -20.07 -4.15 15.43
CA THR A 15 -19.68 -3.83 14.04
C THR A 15 -18.55 -2.81 13.97
N VAL A 16 -18.56 -1.78 14.83
CA VAL A 16 -17.45 -0.82 14.94
C VAL A 16 -16.17 -1.50 15.43
N LEU A 17 -16.26 -2.42 16.38
CA LEU A 17 -15.11 -3.15 16.90
C LEU A 17 -14.46 -4.06 15.84
N ILE A 18 -15.26 -4.74 15.01
CA ILE A 18 -14.77 -5.60 13.92
C ILE A 18 -14.05 -4.76 12.85
N LEU A 19 -14.53 -3.54 12.55
CA LEU A 19 -13.84 -2.61 11.65
C LEU A 19 -12.47 -2.18 12.20
N PHE A 20 -12.32 -2.01 13.52
CA PHE A 20 -11.03 -1.66 14.11
C PHE A 20 -10.03 -2.83 14.17
N ILE A 21 -10.50 -4.06 14.35
CA ILE A 21 -9.63 -5.25 14.44
C ILE A 21 -9.25 -5.80 13.05
N GLY A 22 -10.10 -5.59 12.02
CA GLY A 22 -9.88 -6.06 10.65
C GLY A 22 -8.84 -5.29 9.85
N HIS A 23 -8.34 -4.15 10.35
CA HIS A 23 -7.14 -3.50 9.81
C HIS A 23 -5.92 -4.26 10.30
N GLY A 24 -5.73 -5.46 9.75
CA GLY A 24 -4.56 -6.29 10.01
C GLY A 24 -3.33 -5.40 9.95
N ALA A 25 -2.60 -5.34 11.07
CA ALA A 25 -1.34 -4.64 11.14
C ALA A 25 -0.44 -5.25 10.06
N ILE A 26 -0.33 -4.57 8.92
CA ILE A 26 0.70 -4.87 7.93
C ILE A 26 1.99 -4.56 8.67
N THR A 27 2.62 -5.61 9.17
CA THR A 27 3.92 -5.53 9.82
C THR A 27 4.87 -4.99 8.77
N LYS A 28 5.21 -3.70 8.87
CA LYS A 28 6.29 -3.12 8.10
C LYS A 28 7.50 -4.04 8.28
N PRO A 29 8.06 -4.64 7.22
CA PRO A 29 9.26 -5.43 7.35
C PRO A 29 10.32 -4.56 8.03
N ALA A 30 10.92 -5.08 9.10
CA ALA A 30 11.96 -4.38 9.84
C ALA A 30 13.05 -3.97 8.85
N ASN A 31 13.48 -2.69 8.90
CA ASN A 31 14.57 -2.11 8.14
C ASN A 31 15.90 -2.83 8.44
N THR A 32 16.07 -4.08 8.02
CA THR A 32 17.36 -4.52 7.52
C THR A 32 17.61 -3.63 6.30
N ALA A 33 18.80 -3.04 6.15
CA ALA A 33 19.13 -2.29 4.95
C ALA A 33 19.06 -3.22 3.73
N THR A 34 17.86 -3.40 3.18
CA THR A 34 17.57 -4.25 2.05
C THR A 34 18.16 -3.56 0.84
N ILE A 35 19.15 -4.21 0.23
CA ILE A 35 19.69 -3.80 -1.07
C ILE A 35 18.50 -3.73 -2.03
N SER A 36 18.18 -2.53 -2.51
CA SER A 36 17.09 -2.34 -3.47
C SER A 36 17.53 -2.71 -4.88
N LEU A 37 16.57 -2.99 -5.76
CA LEU A 37 16.84 -3.23 -7.18
C LEU A 37 17.60 -2.05 -7.80
N ARG A 38 17.16 -0.84 -7.47
CA ARG A 38 17.80 0.45 -7.80
C ARG A 38 19.28 0.48 -7.42
N SER A 39 19.61 0.06 -6.20
CA SER A 39 21.00 0.13 -5.73
C SER A 39 21.87 -0.93 -6.38
N LEU A 40 21.32 -2.13 -6.63
CA LEU A 40 22.01 -3.19 -7.35
C LEU A 40 22.28 -2.82 -8.82
N ALA A 41 21.31 -2.21 -9.49
CA ALA A 41 21.43 -1.75 -10.88
C ALA A 41 22.39 -0.54 -11.03
N GLY A 42 22.49 0.29 -9.98
CA GLY A 42 23.42 1.42 -9.95
C GLY A 42 24.90 1.01 -10.05
N THR A 43 25.30 -0.13 -9.48
CA THR A 43 26.70 -0.60 -9.50
C THR A 43 27.28 -0.76 -10.91
N PRO A 44 26.61 -1.46 -11.86
CA PRO A 44 27.03 -1.50 -13.26
C PRO A 44 26.61 -0.25 -14.07
N GLY A 45 25.97 0.75 -13.46
CA GLY A 45 25.52 1.96 -14.15
C GLY A 45 24.28 1.77 -15.03
N ILE A 46 23.47 0.75 -14.78
CA ILE A 46 22.23 0.49 -15.53
C ILE A 46 21.00 0.99 -14.75
N GLY A 47 19.94 1.40 -15.47
CA GLY A 47 18.67 1.76 -14.86
C GLY A 47 17.74 0.56 -14.73
N ILE A 48 17.09 0.41 -13.58
CA ILE A 48 15.97 -0.53 -13.40
C ILE A 48 14.67 0.24 -13.17
N GLY A 49 13.72 0.04 -14.08
CA GLY A 49 12.50 0.84 -14.15
C GLY A 49 11.21 0.05 -14.07
N MET A 50 10.13 0.80 -13.95
CA MET A 50 8.78 0.26 -13.79
C MET A 50 7.77 1.09 -14.60
N ALA A 51 6.78 0.40 -15.18
CA ALA A 51 5.58 1.05 -15.69
C ALA A 51 4.63 1.38 -14.53
N VAL A 52 4.26 2.65 -14.38
CA VAL A 52 3.47 3.15 -13.26
C VAL A 52 2.05 3.48 -13.68
N ALA A 53 1.09 2.91 -12.96
CA ALA A 53 -0.33 3.21 -13.10
C ALA A 53 -0.73 4.35 -12.15
N MET A 54 -1.54 5.30 -12.65
CA MET A 54 -1.93 6.51 -11.89
C MET A 54 -2.87 6.21 -10.72
N GLN A 55 -3.79 5.25 -10.90
CA GLN A 55 -4.77 4.93 -9.87
C GLN A 55 -4.13 4.38 -8.58
N PRO A 56 -3.28 3.32 -8.62
CA PRO A 56 -2.59 2.87 -7.41
C PRO A 56 -1.54 3.88 -6.95
N LEU A 57 -0.89 4.64 -7.85
CA LEU A 57 0.03 5.71 -7.44
C LEU A 57 -0.65 6.75 -6.54
N SER A 58 -1.96 6.99 -6.71
CA SER A 58 -2.71 7.99 -5.94
C SER A 58 -3.37 7.43 -4.67
N HIS A 59 -3.69 6.13 -4.64
CA HIS A 59 -4.55 5.54 -3.58
C HIS A 59 -3.88 4.42 -2.78
N ASP A 60 -2.71 3.93 -3.20
CA ASP A 60 -2.01 2.83 -2.55
C ASP A 60 -0.64 3.30 -2.03
N SER A 61 -0.53 3.44 -0.71
CA SER A 61 0.72 3.83 -0.05
C SER A 61 1.82 2.78 -0.20
N THR A 62 1.47 1.49 -0.18
CA THR A 62 2.43 0.40 -0.35
C THR A 62 2.99 0.41 -1.77
N TYR A 63 2.14 0.62 -2.77
CA TYR A 63 2.57 0.78 -4.16
C TYR A 63 3.58 1.93 -4.29
N ARG A 64 3.28 3.10 -3.71
CA ARG A 64 4.19 4.26 -3.71
C ARG A 64 5.52 3.97 -3.02
N GLU A 65 5.48 3.31 -1.86
CA GLU A 65 6.69 2.95 -1.10
C GLU A 65 7.60 2.03 -1.91
N ILE A 66 7.04 1.00 -2.55
CA ILE A 66 7.80 0.09 -3.42
C ILE A 66 8.38 0.84 -4.63
N VAL A 67 7.57 1.68 -5.30
CA VAL A 67 8.01 2.43 -6.48
C VAL A 67 9.23 3.32 -6.16
N VAL A 68 9.16 4.04 -5.04
CA VAL A 68 10.23 4.95 -4.60
C VAL A 68 11.48 4.19 -4.14
N HIS A 69 11.29 3.05 -3.46
CA HIS A 69 12.41 2.27 -2.92
C HIS A 69 13.18 1.51 -4.02
N GLU A 70 12.48 0.97 -5.02
CA GLU A 70 13.04 -0.03 -5.92
C GLU A 70 13.50 0.49 -7.30
N PHE A 71 12.97 1.61 -7.81
CA PHE A 71 13.15 1.97 -9.24
C PHE A 71 13.71 3.39 -9.46
N ASN A 72 14.38 3.63 -10.60
CA ASN A 72 14.84 4.98 -11.04
C ASN A 72 14.12 5.49 -12.29
N PRO A 73 14.06 4.74 -13.41
CA PRO A 73 13.29 5.13 -14.58
C PRO A 73 11.82 4.76 -14.37
N ILE A 74 10.93 5.71 -14.64
CA ILE A 74 9.48 5.51 -14.56
C ILE A 74 8.88 5.79 -15.93
N VAL A 75 7.98 4.90 -16.36
CA VAL A 75 7.19 5.08 -17.59
C VAL A 75 5.73 5.05 -17.19
N ALA A 76 4.91 5.98 -17.69
CA ALA A 76 3.47 5.91 -17.45
C ALA A 76 2.88 4.70 -18.19
N GLU A 77 2.21 3.79 -17.47
CA GLU A 77 1.71 2.53 -18.06
C GLU A 77 0.72 2.78 -19.21
N ASN A 78 -0.20 3.72 -18.99
CA ASN A 78 -1.22 4.12 -19.96
C ASN A 78 -1.36 5.65 -20.11
N GLY A 79 -0.79 6.44 -19.19
CA GLY A 79 -0.99 7.90 -19.15
C GLY A 79 -0.37 8.68 -20.32
N MET A 80 0.41 8.02 -21.18
CA MET A 80 1.04 8.61 -22.36
C MET A 80 0.62 7.93 -23.68
N LYS A 81 -0.36 7.01 -23.63
CA LYS A 81 -0.95 6.42 -24.84
C LYS A 81 -2.00 7.38 -25.43
N PHE A 82 -2.16 7.35 -26.74
CA PHE A 82 -3.10 8.20 -27.50
C PHE A 82 -4.40 7.47 -27.80
#